data_AF-A0A7L1H9T7-F1
#
_entry.id   AF-A0A7L1H9T7-F1
#
_cell.length_a   1.000
_cell.length_b   1.000
_cell.length_c   1.000
_cell.angle_alpha   90.00
_cell.angle_beta   90.00
_cell.angle_gamma   90.00
#
_symmetry.space_group_name_H-M   'P 1'
#
loop_
_entity.id
_entity.type
_entity.pdbx_description
1 polymer ?
#
loop_
_entity_poly.entity_id
_entity_poly.type
_entity_poly.pdbx_seq_one_letter_code
_entity_poly.pdbx_strand_id
1 'polypeptide(L)'
;HSPQDLYLLIMKDTSLYHDLEDEILKLHQLVETVELKVADETPPPNKQVKPLFRHFRRIDSCLQTRVAFRGSDEIFCRVYMPDHSYVTIRSRLSASVQDILASVTEKLQYSEEQSTREEALILVTMASSGEKAVLQPSEECVFTTLGINSHLFACTRDTFDSLVPLPEEIQVVPGDTEIHRAEPEDIANHLTAFHWELFRCIHELEFVDYVFHGERGRRETANLELLLQRCSEVQHWVGTELLLCECKQNQDMLSFYAISIGLNNAAISRLRLTWEVRGWSPPTSSDPPVPPPQDPCRNHKTYREVLAKMKPPLIPFVPLILKDLTFLHEGSKTLLDGLVNVEKLHCIAEKVRTIRKYRSRPLC
;
A
#
# COMPACT_ATOMS: atom_id res chain seq x y z
N HIS A 1 -19.87 -24.30 5.18
CA HIS A 1 -21.16 -23.80 5.68
C HIS A 1 -21.08 -22.30 5.77
N SER A 2 -22.04 -21.60 5.19
CA SER A 2 -22.11 -20.15 5.31
C SER A 2 -22.47 -19.77 6.76
N PRO A 3 -22.16 -18.55 7.23
CA PRO A 3 -22.67 -18.04 8.49
C PRO A 3 -24.19 -18.11 8.61
N GLN A 4 -24.89 -18.09 7.47
CA GLN A 4 -26.35 -18.22 7.37
C GLN A 4 -26.81 -19.64 7.71
N ASP A 5 -26.13 -20.66 7.17
CA ASP A 5 -26.45 -22.06 7.50
C ASP A 5 -26.32 -22.30 9.00
N LEU A 6 -25.26 -21.75 9.61
CA LEU A 6 -25.02 -21.84 11.05
C LEU A 6 -26.10 -21.11 11.84
N TYR A 7 -26.48 -19.90 11.43
CA TYR A 7 -27.56 -19.14 12.07
C TYR A 7 -28.91 -19.88 11.98
N LEU A 8 -29.27 -20.43 10.82
CA LEU A 8 -30.50 -21.21 10.66
C LEU A 8 -30.53 -22.47 11.52
N LEU A 9 -29.38 -23.12 11.74
CA LEU A 9 -29.28 -24.24 12.66
C LEU A 9 -29.43 -23.80 14.11
N ILE A 10 -28.77 -22.72 14.51
CA ILE A 10 -28.86 -22.15 15.87
C ILE A 10 -30.29 -21.69 16.18
N MET A 11 -31.00 -21.10 15.22
CA MET A 11 -32.39 -20.68 15.38
C MET A 11 -33.35 -21.86 15.61
N LYS A 12 -33.04 -23.05 15.10
CA LYS A 12 -33.82 -24.27 15.37
C LYS A 12 -33.60 -24.78 16.80
N ASP A 13 -32.41 -24.57 17.33
CA ASP A 13 -31.98 -25.07 18.64
C ASP A 13 -32.07 -23.99 19.74
N THR A 14 -32.57 -22.79 19.44
CA THR A 14 -32.61 -21.66 20.39
C THR A 14 -33.42 -21.98 21.64
N SER A 15 -34.49 -22.77 21.50
CA SER A 15 -35.30 -23.25 22.63
C SER A 15 -34.58 -24.27 23.53
N LEU A 16 -33.44 -24.80 23.10
CA LEU A 16 -32.63 -25.75 23.88
C LEU A 16 -31.51 -25.04 24.67
N TYR A 17 -31.10 -23.83 24.26
CA TYR A 17 -29.94 -23.12 24.80
C TYR A 17 -30.29 -21.68 25.22
N HIS A 18 -31.12 -21.54 26.25
CA HIS A 18 -31.56 -20.25 26.79
C HIS A 18 -30.39 -19.36 27.26
N ASP A 19 -29.29 -19.95 27.73
CA ASP A 19 -28.12 -19.20 28.22
C ASP A 19 -27.32 -18.50 27.10
N LEU A 20 -27.64 -18.74 25.82
CA LEU A 20 -26.97 -18.16 24.65
C LEU A 20 -27.81 -17.11 23.92
N GLU A 21 -28.93 -16.66 24.49
CA GLU A 21 -29.87 -15.74 23.83
C GLU A 21 -29.17 -14.45 23.33
N ASP A 22 -28.28 -13.87 24.14
CA ASP A 22 -27.51 -12.67 23.80
C ASP A 22 -26.53 -12.91 22.64
N GLU A 23 -25.87 -14.07 22.61
CA GLU A 23 -24.96 -14.49 21.53
C GLU A 23 -25.71 -14.72 20.22
N ILE A 24 -26.91 -15.30 20.30
CA ILE A 24 -27.79 -15.54 19.14
C ILE A 24 -28.26 -14.21 18.56
N LEU A 25 -28.64 -13.25 19.41
CA LEU A 25 -28.96 -11.88 19.00
C LEU A 25 -27.79 -11.18 18.29
N LYS A 26 -26.57 -11.31 18.81
CA LYS A 26 -25.36 -10.75 18.17
C LYS A 26 -25.08 -11.44 16.82
N LEU A 27 -25.26 -12.76 16.73
CA LEU A 27 -25.11 -13.49 15.48
C LEU A 27 -26.16 -13.07 14.46
N HIS A 28 -27.41 -12.90 14.87
CA HIS A 28 -28.48 -12.40 14.02
C HIS A 28 -28.14 -11.02 13.43
N GLN A 29 -27.70 -10.07 14.27
CA GLN A 29 -27.26 -8.74 13.81
C GLN A 29 -26.08 -8.82 12.82
N LEU A 30 -25.14 -9.74 13.04
CA LEU A 30 -24.02 -9.97 12.11
C LEU A 30 -24.50 -10.54 10.76
N VAL A 31 -25.41 -11.51 10.79
CA VAL A 31 -25.99 -12.12 9.59
C VAL A 31 -26.80 -11.09 8.80
N GLU A 32 -27.67 -10.32 9.46
CA GLU A 32 -28.41 -9.23 8.81
C GLU A 32 -27.47 -8.18 8.19
N THR A 33 -26.39 -7.82 8.89
CA THR A 33 -25.40 -6.86 8.35
C THR A 33 -24.68 -7.41 7.10
N VAL A 34 -24.50 -8.72 7.01
CA VAL A 34 -23.93 -9.39 5.83
C VAL A 34 -24.98 -9.53 4.72
N GLU A 35 -26.22 -9.88 5.05
CA GLU A 35 -27.33 -10.05 4.11
C GLU A 35 -27.80 -8.74 3.49
N LEU A 36 -27.93 -7.67 4.27
CA LEU A 36 -28.24 -6.33 3.75
C LEU A 36 -27.12 -5.82 2.82
N LYS A 37 -25.88 -6.28 2.98
CA LYS A 37 -24.77 -5.96 2.05
C LYS A 37 -24.76 -6.81 0.78
N VAL A 38 -25.42 -7.98 0.78
CA VAL A 38 -25.50 -8.91 -0.35
C VAL A 38 -26.79 -8.72 -1.15
N ALA A 39 -27.90 -8.39 -0.49
CA ALA A 39 -29.19 -8.11 -1.11
C ALA A 39 -29.26 -6.69 -1.73
N ASP A 40 -28.51 -5.73 -1.21
CA ASP A 40 -28.36 -4.39 -1.77
C ASP A 40 -27.31 -4.37 -2.91
N GLU A 41 -27.46 -5.28 -3.88
CA GLU A 41 -26.93 -5.11 -5.24
C GLU A 41 -27.81 -4.13 -6.07
N THR A 42 -28.63 -3.31 -5.41
CA THR A 42 -28.88 -1.98 -5.96
C THR A 42 -27.69 -1.11 -5.62
N PRO A 43 -27.00 -0.50 -6.62
CA PRO A 43 -25.83 0.31 -6.32
C PRO A 43 -26.26 1.39 -5.31
N PRO A 44 -25.59 1.52 -4.16
CA PRO A 44 -25.92 2.58 -3.23
C PRO A 44 -25.87 3.90 -4.00
N PRO A 45 -26.87 4.79 -3.84
CA PRO A 45 -26.84 6.07 -4.52
C PRO A 45 -25.56 6.78 -4.08
N ASN A 46 -24.62 6.98 -5.00
CA ASN A 46 -23.28 7.54 -4.81
C ASN A 46 -22.16 6.67 -4.21
N LYS A 47 -22.01 5.38 -4.55
CA LYS A 47 -20.62 4.86 -4.64
C LYS A 47 -19.98 5.43 -5.91
N GLN A 48 -19.42 6.64 -5.82
CA GLN A 48 -18.53 7.16 -6.86
C GLN A 48 -17.46 6.10 -7.13
N VAL A 49 -17.43 5.56 -8.35
CA VAL A 49 -16.34 4.68 -8.80
C VAL A 49 -15.07 5.50 -8.66
N LYS A 50 -14.22 5.11 -7.72
CA LYS A 50 -13.01 5.87 -7.42
C LYS A 50 -12.07 5.67 -8.60
N PRO A 51 -11.72 6.72 -9.34
CA PRO A 51 -10.71 6.55 -10.35
C PRO A 51 -9.41 6.17 -9.64
N LEU A 52 -8.77 5.10 -10.09
CA LEU A 52 -7.40 4.78 -9.68
C LEU A 52 -6.43 5.58 -10.56
N PHE A 53 -6.76 6.85 -10.83
CA PHE A 53 -5.74 7.80 -11.23
C PHE A 53 -4.85 7.88 -10.01
N ARG A 54 -3.60 7.40 -10.15
CA ARG A 54 -2.50 7.37 -9.16
C ARG A 54 -3.04 7.78 -7.81
N HIS A 55 -3.15 6.90 -6.81
CA HIS A 55 -3.74 7.17 -5.48
C HIS A 55 -3.33 8.50 -4.77
N PHE A 56 -2.42 9.25 -5.39
CA PHE A 56 -1.72 10.46 -5.02
C PHE A 56 -1.73 11.61 -6.08
N ARG A 57 -2.29 11.45 -7.30
CA ARG A 57 -2.72 12.62 -8.13
C ARG A 57 -4.01 13.15 -7.52
N ARG A 58 -3.82 13.97 -6.48
CA ARG A 58 -4.87 14.65 -5.73
C ARG A 58 -5.43 15.79 -6.56
N ILE A 59 -6.65 15.63 -7.07
CA ILE A 59 -7.46 16.81 -7.38
C ILE A 59 -8.70 16.91 -6.47
N ASP A 60 -9.38 15.84 -6.04
CA ASP A 60 -10.62 16.06 -5.24
C ASP A 60 -10.86 15.11 -4.04
N SER A 61 -10.23 13.93 -3.97
CA SER A 61 -10.61 12.89 -2.98
C SER A 61 -10.03 13.08 -1.57
N CYS A 62 -9.28 14.16 -1.32
CA CYS A 62 -8.52 14.34 -0.08
C CYS A 62 -9.31 14.96 1.08
N LEU A 63 -10.58 15.32 0.85
CA LEU A 63 -11.46 15.90 1.86
C LEU A 63 -12.40 14.85 2.50
N GLN A 64 -12.32 13.59 2.08
CA GLN A 64 -13.15 12.50 2.60
C GLN A 64 -12.29 11.47 3.35
N THR A 65 -12.77 11.04 4.52
CA THR A 65 -12.14 9.97 5.31
C THR A 65 -12.00 8.71 4.46
N ARG A 66 -10.78 8.14 4.41
CA ARG A 66 -10.56 6.90 3.65
C ARG A 66 -11.38 5.74 4.23
N VAL A 67 -11.89 4.92 3.33
CA VAL A 67 -12.56 3.64 3.61
C VAL A 67 -11.68 2.53 3.06
N ALA A 68 -11.59 1.42 3.79
CA ALA A 68 -10.81 0.26 3.38
C ALA A 68 -11.27 -0.25 2.01
N PHE A 69 -10.30 -0.49 1.13
CA PHE A 69 -10.53 -1.11 -0.15
C PHE A 69 -10.86 -2.59 0.03
N ARG A 70 -11.78 -3.05 -0.80
CA ARG A 70 -12.15 -4.45 -0.96
C ARG A 70 -11.75 -4.89 -2.37
N GLY A 71 -11.38 -6.16 -2.55
CA GLY A 71 -11.08 -6.69 -3.89
C GLY A 71 -12.23 -6.54 -4.89
N SER A 72 -13.47 -6.52 -4.40
CA SER A 72 -14.68 -6.27 -5.20
C SER A 72 -14.86 -4.83 -5.66
N ASP A 73 -14.12 -3.87 -5.10
CA ASP A 73 -14.30 -2.46 -5.43
C ASP A 73 -13.89 -2.22 -6.89
N GLU A 74 -14.74 -1.47 -7.59
CA GLU A 74 -14.52 -1.10 -8.97
C GLU A 74 -13.70 0.19 -9.07
N ILE A 75 -12.84 0.21 -10.08
CA ILE A 75 -11.93 1.29 -10.39
C ILE A 75 -11.97 1.62 -11.87
N PHE A 76 -11.63 2.87 -12.20
CA PHE A 76 -11.23 3.22 -13.55
C PHE A 76 -9.70 3.28 -13.64
N CYS A 77 -9.13 2.63 -14.66
CA CYS A 77 -7.69 2.59 -14.90
C CYS A 77 -7.37 2.89 -16.36
N ARG A 78 -6.26 3.58 -16.61
CA ARG A 78 -5.71 3.82 -17.95
C ARG A 78 -4.69 2.74 -18.27
N VAL A 79 -4.88 2.05 -19.39
CA VAL A 79 -3.89 1.14 -19.97
C VAL A 79 -3.38 1.77 -21.26
N TYR A 80 -2.08 2.02 -21.30
CA TYR A 80 -1.41 2.71 -22.39
C TYR A 80 -1.00 1.74 -23.50
N MET A 81 -0.89 2.25 -24.71
CA MET A 81 -0.42 1.53 -25.89
C MET A 81 1.01 1.99 -26.23
N PRO A 82 1.75 1.30 -27.13
CA PRO A 82 3.11 1.69 -27.49
C PRO A 82 3.25 3.12 -28.06
N ASP A 83 2.19 3.66 -28.66
CA ASP A 83 2.11 5.03 -29.19
C ASP A 83 1.72 6.08 -28.12
N HIS A 84 1.66 5.68 -26.85
CA HIS A 84 1.25 6.49 -25.69
C HIS A 84 -0.23 6.91 -25.70
N SER A 85 -1.04 6.43 -26.66
CA SER A 85 -2.49 6.46 -26.52
C SER A 85 -2.92 5.57 -25.35
N TYR A 86 -4.13 5.75 -24.82
CA TYR A 86 -4.62 4.91 -23.73
C TYR A 86 -6.11 4.60 -23.88
N VAL A 87 -6.50 3.45 -23.34
CA VAL A 87 -7.90 3.10 -23.09
C VAL A 87 -8.19 3.21 -21.60
N THR A 88 -9.37 3.72 -21.26
CA THR A 88 -9.85 3.68 -19.87
C THR A 88 -10.78 2.49 -19.70
N ILE A 89 -10.39 1.56 -18.83
CA ILE A 89 -11.20 0.39 -18.49
C ILE A 89 -11.84 0.57 -17.11
N ARG A 90 -13.04 0.00 -16.95
CA ARG A 90 -13.64 -0.24 -15.65
C ARG A 90 -13.25 -1.64 -15.22
N SER A 91 -12.57 -1.78 -14.09
CA SER A 91 -12.07 -3.07 -13.61
C SER A 91 -12.29 -3.21 -12.10
N ARG A 92 -12.22 -4.43 -11.57
CA ARG A 92 -12.19 -4.67 -10.13
C ARG A 92 -10.75 -4.57 -9.64
N LEU A 93 -10.55 -4.11 -8.40
CA LEU A 93 -9.21 -4.13 -7.79
C LEU A 93 -8.59 -5.53 -7.82
N SER A 94 -9.40 -6.58 -7.62
CA SER A 94 -8.94 -7.96 -7.67
C SER A 94 -8.96 -8.62 -9.04
N ALA A 95 -9.10 -7.85 -10.12
CA ALA A 95 -9.10 -8.43 -11.47
C ALA A 95 -7.76 -9.11 -11.78
N SER A 96 -7.84 -10.22 -12.51
CA SER A 96 -6.66 -10.86 -13.07
C SER A 96 -6.13 -10.08 -14.26
N VAL A 97 -4.87 -10.27 -14.61
CA VAL A 97 -4.28 -9.72 -15.84
C VAL A 97 -5.06 -10.16 -17.07
N GLN A 98 -5.56 -11.39 -17.08
CA GLN A 98 -6.42 -11.89 -18.15
C GLN A 98 -7.73 -11.09 -18.26
N ASP A 99 -8.40 -10.78 -17.16
CA ASP A 99 -9.63 -9.97 -17.15
C ASP A 99 -9.37 -8.52 -17.61
N ILE A 100 -8.21 -7.97 -17.23
CA ILE A 100 -7.75 -6.64 -17.65
C ILE A 100 -7.53 -6.63 -19.16
N LEU A 101 -6.81 -7.60 -19.70
CA LEU A 101 -6.55 -7.72 -21.14
C LEU A 101 -7.83 -7.97 -21.94
N ALA A 102 -8.78 -8.74 -21.42
CA ALA A 102 -10.10 -8.92 -22.02
C ALA A 102 -10.85 -7.58 -22.12
N SER A 103 -10.87 -6.79 -21.04
CA SER A 103 -11.51 -5.47 -21.00
C SER A 103 -10.84 -4.47 -21.95
N VAL A 104 -9.51 -4.51 -22.07
CA VAL A 104 -8.75 -3.69 -23.02
C VAL A 104 -9.08 -4.09 -24.45
N THR A 105 -9.08 -5.39 -24.75
CA THR A 105 -9.37 -5.92 -26.08
C THR A 105 -10.78 -5.56 -26.52
N GLU A 106 -11.78 -5.74 -25.64
CA GLU A 106 -13.15 -5.33 -25.90
C GLU A 106 -13.24 -3.84 -26.26
N LYS A 107 -12.58 -2.96 -25.50
CA LYS A 107 -12.55 -1.51 -25.79
C LYS A 107 -11.85 -1.16 -27.09
N LEU A 108 -10.80 -1.89 -27.47
CA LEU A 108 -10.09 -1.68 -28.72
C LEU A 108 -10.90 -2.16 -29.94
N GLN A 109 -11.73 -3.20 -29.81
CA GLN A 109 -12.59 -3.70 -30.89
C GLN A 109 -13.71 -2.73 -31.30
N TYR A 110 -14.12 -1.82 -30.41
CA TYR A 110 -15.07 -0.75 -30.74
C TYR A 110 -14.42 0.45 -31.45
N SER A 111 -13.09 0.47 -31.59
CA SER A 111 -12.41 1.47 -32.42
C SER A 111 -12.58 1.06 -33.89
N GLU A 112 -13.04 1.98 -34.74
CA GLU A 112 -13.31 1.72 -36.17
C GLU A 112 -12.04 1.32 -36.98
N GLU A 113 -10.86 1.35 -36.36
CA GLU A 113 -9.60 0.93 -36.94
C GLU A 113 -9.27 -0.55 -36.59
N GLN A 114 -9.53 -1.42 -37.57
CA GLN A 114 -8.82 -2.68 -37.90
C GLN A 114 -9.41 -4.03 -37.46
N SER A 115 -9.97 -4.68 -38.48
CA SER A 115 -10.21 -6.12 -38.65
C SER A 115 -8.94 -6.98 -38.79
N THR A 116 -7.82 -6.65 -38.13
CA THR A 116 -6.52 -7.35 -38.30
C THR A 116 -5.75 -7.65 -37.00
N ARG A 117 -6.28 -7.36 -35.81
CA ARG A 117 -5.60 -7.70 -34.54
C ARG A 117 -5.94 -9.11 -34.07
N GLU A 118 -5.34 -10.12 -34.71
CA GLU A 118 -5.30 -11.50 -34.19
C GLU A 118 -4.14 -11.74 -33.20
N GLU A 119 -3.28 -10.75 -32.98
CA GLU A 119 -2.11 -10.90 -32.10
C GLU A 119 -2.48 -10.76 -30.62
N ALA A 120 -2.10 -11.76 -29.82
CA ALA A 120 -2.35 -11.79 -28.39
C ALA A 120 -1.59 -10.66 -27.68
N LEU A 121 -2.33 -9.74 -27.07
CA LEU A 121 -1.78 -8.69 -26.22
C LEU A 121 -1.18 -9.26 -24.93
N ILE A 122 -0.11 -8.65 -24.46
CA ILE A 122 0.49 -8.85 -23.15
C ILE A 122 0.35 -7.57 -22.32
N LEU A 123 0.26 -7.73 -21.00
CA LEU A 123 0.22 -6.60 -20.07
C LEU A 123 1.62 -6.41 -19.46
N VAL A 124 2.07 -5.16 -19.44
CA VAL A 124 3.43 -4.78 -19.04
C VAL A 124 3.34 -3.65 -18.02
N THR A 125 4.11 -3.74 -16.95
CA THR A 125 4.39 -2.58 -16.09
C THR A 125 5.62 -1.87 -16.63
N MET A 126 5.58 -0.54 -16.69
CA MET A 126 6.71 0.27 -17.09
C MET A 126 6.95 1.37 -16.05
N ALA A 127 8.13 1.37 -15.44
CA ALA A 127 8.56 2.40 -14.51
C ALA A 127 9.06 3.65 -15.24
N SER A 128 9.12 4.77 -14.53
CA SER A 128 9.70 6.03 -15.03
C SER A 128 11.19 5.92 -15.41
N SER A 129 11.91 4.94 -14.86
CA SER A 129 13.29 4.60 -15.25
C SER A 129 13.40 3.90 -16.61
N GLY A 130 12.28 3.49 -17.21
CA GLY A 130 12.25 2.62 -18.39
C GLY A 130 12.36 1.13 -18.08
N GLU A 131 12.48 0.74 -16.80
CA GLU A 131 12.38 -0.66 -16.40
C GLU A 131 10.98 -1.19 -16.73
N LYS A 132 10.94 -2.34 -17.41
CA LYS A 132 9.71 -2.98 -17.89
C LYS A 132 9.62 -4.41 -17.38
N ALA A 133 8.44 -4.82 -16.94
CA ALA A 133 8.17 -6.19 -16.52
C ALA A 133 6.85 -6.71 -17.09
N VAL A 134 6.89 -7.90 -17.68
CA VAL A 134 5.69 -8.58 -18.21
C VAL A 134 4.94 -9.22 -17.06
N LEU A 135 3.64 -8.97 -16.99
CA LEU A 135 2.75 -9.56 -15.98
C LEU A 135 2.17 -10.89 -16.49
N GLN A 136 2.13 -11.91 -15.64
CA GLN A 136 1.53 -13.20 -15.99
C GLN A 136 0.01 -13.10 -16.04
N PRO A 137 -0.68 -13.83 -16.95
CA PRO A 137 -2.15 -13.79 -17.05
C PRO A 137 -2.89 -14.15 -15.76
N SER A 138 -2.30 -15.01 -14.92
CA SER A 138 -2.84 -15.45 -13.63
C SER A 138 -2.57 -14.49 -12.47
N GLU A 139 -1.75 -13.46 -12.66
CA GLU A 139 -1.53 -12.47 -11.61
C GLU A 139 -2.80 -11.65 -11.38
N GLU A 140 -3.08 -11.37 -10.10
CA GLU A 140 -4.22 -10.57 -9.67
C GLU A 140 -3.74 -9.32 -8.93
N CYS A 141 -4.62 -8.31 -8.83
CA CYS A 141 -4.40 -7.13 -7.99
C CYS A 141 -3.19 -6.27 -8.39
N VAL A 142 -2.86 -6.29 -9.68
CA VAL A 142 -1.70 -5.57 -10.23
C VAL A 142 -1.76 -4.06 -9.99
N PHE A 143 -2.96 -3.50 -9.76
CA PHE A 143 -3.14 -2.07 -9.53
C PHE A 143 -2.54 -1.56 -8.21
N THR A 144 -2.51 -2.40 -7.17
CA THR A 144 -2.00 -2.02 -5.84
C THR A 144 -0.50 -2.27 -5.69
N THR A 145 0.11 -2.99 -6.63
CA THR A 145 1.55 -3.34 -6.61
C THR A 145 2.36 -2.53 -7.62
N LEU A 146 1.73 -1.62 -8.37
CA LEU A 146 2.44 -0.71 -9.27
C LEU A 146 3.40 0.19 -8.51
N GLY A 147 4.64 0.28 -8.98
CA GLY A 147 5.64 1.19 -8.48
C GLY A 147 5.24 2.67 -8.59
N ILE A 148 5.98 3.53 -7.89
CA ILE A 148 5.77 4.98 -7.92
C ILE A 148 6.07 5.48 -9.33
N ASN A 149 5.09 6.12 -9.95
CA ASN A 149 5.13 6.56 -11.35
C ASN A 149 5.32 5.41 -12.35
N SER A 150 4.86 4.20 -12.02
CA SER A 150 4.74 3.10 -12.97
C SER A 150 3.38 3.13 -13.68
N HIS A 151 3.37 2.70 -14.93
CA HIS A 151 2.20 2.70 -15.80
C HIS A 151 1.97 1.29 -16.38
N LEU A 152 0.70 0.97 -16.64
CA LEU A 152 0.32 -0.26 -17.32
C LEU A 152 0.26 -0.02 -18.81
N PHE A 153 0.91 -0.89 -19.57
CA PHE A 153 0.91 -0.93 -21.02
C PHE A 153 0.31 -2.24 -21.52
N ALA A 154 -0.47 -2.17 -22.59
CA ALA A 154 -0.86 -3.32 -23.38
C ALA A 154 -0.15 -3.24 -24.73
N CYS A 155 0.60 -4.27 -25.08
CA CYS A 155 1.35 -4.33 -26.33
C CYS A 155 1.38 -5.76 -26.86
N THR A 156 1.84 -5.94 -28.11
CA THR A 156 2.16 -7.26 -28.64
C THR A 156 3.58 -7.66 -28.19
N ARG A 157 3.93 -8.94 -28.34
CA ARG A 157 5.29 -9.40 -28.01
C ARG A 157 6.36 -8.72 -28.86
N ASP A 158 6.05 -8.40 -30.10
CA ASP A 158 6.99 -7.77 -31.03
C ASP A 158 7.26 -6.29 -30.69
N THR A 159 6.27 -5.61 -30.09
CA THR A 159 6.38 -4.21 -29.69
C THR A 159 6.89 -4.03 -28.26
N PHE A 160 7.10 -5.12 -27.52
CA PHE A 160 7.61 -5.07 -26.14
C PHE A 160 8.98 -4.38 -26.03
N ASP A 161 9.86 -4.61 -27.01
CA ASP A 161 11.22 -4.07 -27.02
C ASP A 161 11.32 -2.59 -27.36
N SER A 162 10.31 -2.06 -28.05
CA SER A 162 10.22 -0.64 -28.40
C SER A 162 9.42 0.20 -27.39
N LEU A 163 8.84 -0.40 -26.35
CA LEU A 163 8.14 0.34 -25.30
C LEU A 163 9.08 1.34 -24.63
N VAL A 164 8.61 2.59 -24.53
CA VAL A 164 9.32 3.68 -23.85
C VAL A 164 8.41 4.33 -22.81
N PRO A 165 8.98 4.77 -21.66
CA PRO A 165 8.19 5.38 -20.61
C PRO A 165 7.42 6.59 -21.13
N LEU A 166 6.28 6.87 -20.48
CA LEU A 166 5.53 8.08 -20.80
C LEU A 166 6.41 9.31 -20.56
N PRO A 167 6.26 10.39 -21.36
CA PRO A 167 6.95 11.64 -21.11
C PRO A 167 6.72 12.10 -19.68
N GLU A 168 7.70 12.78 -19.09
CA GLU A 168 7.63 13.30 -17.72
C GLU A 168 6.33 14.08 -17.50
N GLU A 169 5.36 13.42 -16.87
CA GLU A 169 4.03 13.98 -16.65
C GLU A 169 4.03 15.10 -15.57
N ILE A 170 5.15 15.29 -14.88
CA ILE A 170 5.33 16.30 -13.84
C ILE A 170 6.46 17.22 -14.30
N GLN A 171 6.11 18.26 -15.05
CA GLN A 171 6.96 19.44 -15.09
C GLN A 171 6.95 20.02 -13.69
N VAL A 172 8.00 19.77 -12.91
CA VAL A 172 8.21 20.49 -11.65
C VAL A 172 8.39 21.95 -12.04
N VAL A 173 7.34 22.74 -11.87
CA VAL A 173 7.42 24.19 -12.10
C VAL A 173 8.43 24.72 -11.08
N PRO A 174 9.55 25.31 -11.53
CA PRO A 174 10.52 25.86 -10.61
C PRO A 174 9.84 26.93 -9.75
N GLY A 175 9.72 26.68 -8.44
CA GLY A 175 9.14 27.64 -7.50
C GLY A 175 7.73 27.33 -7.00
N ASP A 176 7.18 26.12 -7.20
CA ASP A 176 6.01 25.65 -6.43
C ASP A 176 6.42 25.46 -4.95
N THR A 177 6.48 26.59 -4.26
CA THR A 177 7.14 26.81 -2.97
C THR A 177 6.13 26.88 -1.83
N GLU A 178 4.85 26.61 -2.11
CA GLU A 178 3.79 26.67 -1.08
C GLU A 178 4.08 25.70 0.06
N ILE A 179 4.64 24.52 -0.24
CA ILE A 179 5.06 23.57 0.78
C ILE A 179 6.22 24.08 1.65
N HIS A 180 7.11 24.91 1.09
CA HIS A 180 8.19 25.55 1.84
C HIS A 180 7.71 26.73 2.69
N ARG A 181 6.48 27.21 2.48
CA ARG A 181 5.85 28.24 3.32
C ARG A 181 5.03 27.65 4.47
N ALA A 182 4.74 26.36 4.44
CA ALA A 182 3.99 25.69 5.49
C ALA A 182 4.88 25.44 6.72
N GLU A 183 4.29 25.52 7.91
CA GLU A 183 5.00 25.20 9.14
C GLU A 183 5.33 23.70 9.18
N PRO A 184 6.54 23.29 9.62
CA PRO A 184 6.93 21.88 9.68
C PRO A 184 5.97 21.03 10.52
N GLU A 185 5.41 21.61 11.58
CA GLU A 185 4.41 20.96 12.44
C GLU A 185 3.11 20.66 11.67
N ASP A 186 2.64 21.59 10.84
CA ASP A 186 1.44 21.38 10.03
C ASP A 186 1.65 20.28 9.01
N ILE A 187 2.81 20.25 8.34
CA ILE A 187 3.16 19.18 7.40
C ILE A 187 3.18 17.82 8.13
N ALA A 188 3.82 17.75 9.30
CA ALA A 188 3.90 16.53 10.10
C ALA A 188 2.51 16.04 10.56
N ASN A 189 1.62 16.95 10.98
CA ASN A 189 0.26 16.65 11.38
C ASN A 189 -0.57 16.10 10.20
N HIS A 190 -0.49 16.73 9.02
CA HIS A 190 -1.19 16.24 7.83
C HIS A 190 -0.68 14.89 7.34
N LEU A 191 0.64 14.66 7.39
CA LEU A 191 1.23 13.35 7.08
C LEU A 191 0.74 12.28 8.06
N THR A 192 0.76 12.58 9.36
CA THR A 192 0.34 11.65 10.41
C THR A 192 -1.14 11.29 10.26
N ALA A 193 -2.01 12.27 10.05
CA ALA A 193 -3.44 12.05 9.82
C ALA A 193 -3.66 11.13 8.60
N PHE A 194 -2.98 11.40 7.49
CA PHE A 194 -3.07 10.58 6.28
C PHE A 194 -2.56 9.15 6.48
N HIS A 195 -1.40 8.99 7.14
CA HIS A 195 -0.84 7.67 7.44
C HIS A 195 -1.75 6.89 8.39
N TRP A 196 -2.40 7.56 9.34
CA TRP A 196 -3.34 6.95 10.27
C TRP A 196 -4.57 6.41 9.55
N GLU A 197 -5.12 7.16 8.60
CA GLU A 197 -6.25 6.70 7.77
C GLU A 197 -5.90 5.44 6.97
N LEU A 198 -4.73 5.40 6.33
CA LEU A 198 -4.24 4.21 5.64
C LEU A 198 -4.07 3.04 6.61
N PHE A 199 -3.40 3.26 7.75
CA PHE A 199 -3.13 2.22 8.74
C PHE A 199 -4.41 1.64 9.35
N ARG A 200 -5.46 2.45 9.52
CA ARG A 200 -6.78 1.99 9.99
C ARG A 200 -7.53 1.15 8.97
N CYS A 201 -7.27 1.34 7.67
CA CYS A 201 -7.91 0.57 6.62
C CYS A 201 -7.40 -0.88 6.55
N ILE A 202 -6.19 -1.16 7.07
CA ILE A 202 -5.57 -2.48 6.98
C ILE A 202 -6.26 -3.47 7.91
N HIS A 203 -6.83 -4.54 7.37
CA HIS A 203 -7.32 -5.64 8.19
C HIS A 203 -6.15 -6.42 8.81
N GLU A 204 -6.34 -7.00 10.00
CA GLU A 204 -5.25 -7.72 10.69
C GLU A 204 -4.80 -8.97 9.94
N LEU A 205 -5.73 -9.58 9.20
CA LEU A 205 -5.47 -10.72 8.35
C LEU A 205 -4.59 -10.35 7.15
N GLU A 206 -4.59 -9.09 6.68
CA GLU A 206 -3.71 -8.69 5.56
C GLU A 206 -2.23 -8.93 5.91
N PHE A 207 -1.85 -8.74 7.19
CA PHE A 207 -0.48 -9.05 7.64
C PHE A 207 -0.17 -10.55 7.60
N VAL A 208 -1.17 -11.40 7.85
CA VAL A 208 -1.03 -12.86 7.81
C VAL A 208 -0.98 -13.30 6.35
N ASP A 209 -1.91 -12.84 5.53
CA ASP A 209 -2.04 -13.23 4.12
C ASP A 209 -0.82 -12.79 3.32
N TYR A 210 -0.28 -11.60 3.58
CA TYR A 210 0.96 -11.11 2.99
C TYR A 210 2.14 -12.08 3.23
N VAL A 211 2.23 -12.62 4.45
CA VAL A 211 3.36 -13.45 4.86
C VAL A 211 3.19 -14.92 4.48
N PHE A 212 1.97 -15.45 4.55
CA PHE A 212 1.70 -16.86 4.28
C PHE A 212 1.51 -17.17 2.81
N HIS A 213 0.96 -16.22 2.05
CA HIS A 213 0.58 -16.45 0.66
C HIS A 213 1.44 -15.65 -0.32
N GLY A 214 2.20 -14.64 0.16
CA GLY A 214 3.06 -13.82 -0.69
C GLY A 214 2.29 -13.27 -1.88
N GLU A 215 2.77 -13.55 -3.09
CA GLU A 215 2.12 -13.11 -4.33
C GLU A 215 0.70 -13.66 -4.53
N ARG A 216 0.37 -14.83 -3.95
CA ARG A 216 -0.97 -15.44 -4.04
C ARG A 216 -1.99 -14.77 -3.10
N GLY A 217 -1.53 -14.01 -2.10
CA GLY A 217 -2.36 -13.28 -1.14
C GLY A 217 -2.65 -11.83 -1.51
N ARG A 218 -2.22 -11.37 -2.71
CA ARG A 218 -2.35 -9.96 -3.12
C ARG A 218 -3.79 -9.45 -3.08
N ARG A 219 -4.77 -10.32 -3.34
CA ARG A 219 -6.20 -10.01 -3.26
C ARG A 219 -6.69 -9.57 -1.89
N GLU A 220 -6.04 -10.08 -0.85
CA GLU A 220 -6.45 -9.86 0.52
C GLU A 220 -5.61 -8.76 1.18
N THR A 221 -4.61 -8.19 0.50
CA THR A 221 -3.58 -7.31 1.10
C THR A 221 -3.52 -5.90 0.51
N ALA A 222 -4.55 -5.49 -0.24
CA ALA A 222 -4.59 -4.21 -0.95
C ALA A 222 -4.32 -2.98 -0.05
N ASN A 223 -4.86 -2.94 1.17
CA ASN A 223 -4.68 -1.78 2.04
C ASN A 223 -3.27 -1.75 2.64
N LEU A 224 -2.71 -2.92 2.95
CA LEU A 224 -1.33 -3.06 3.40
C LEU A 224 -0.35 -2.58 2.30
N GLU A 225 -0.54 -3.02 1.06
CA GLU A 225 0.29 -2.62 -0.08
C GLU A 225 0.26 -1.09 -0.30
N LEU A 226 -0.91 -0.46 -0.18
CA LEU A 226 -1.03 1.00 -0.29
C LEU A 226 -0.24 1.74 0.80
N LEU A 227 -0.17 1.21 2.02
CA LEU A 227 0.66 1.80 3.08
C LEU A 227 2.16 1.61 2.78
N LEU A 228 2.56 0.45 2.25
CA LEU A 228 3.94 0.20 1.85
C LEU A 228 4.37 1.12 0.70
N GLN A 229 3.52 1.30 -0.31
CA GLN A 229 3.72 2.26 -1.39
C GLN A 229 3.87 3.68 -0.83
N ARG A 230 3.03 4.06 0.15
CA ARG A 230 3.11 5.37 0.80
C ARG A 230 4.46 5.61 1.50
N CYS A 231 5.08 4.59 2.09
CA CYS A 231 6.42 4.72 2.66
C CYS A 231 7.43 5.10 1.58
N SER A 232 7.40 4.39 0.45
CA SER A 232 8.26 4.68 -0.70
C SER A 232 7.99 6.09 -1.24
N GLU A 233 6.75 6.55 -1.30
CA GLU A 233 6.42 7.88 -1.82
C GLU A 233 6.96 9.01 -0.97
N VAL A 234 6.81 8.91 0.35
CA VAL A 234 7.35 9.93 1.26
C VAL A 234 8.87 9.98 1.11
N GLN A 235 9.53 8.82 0.95
CA GLN A 235 10.97 8.75 0.69
C GLN A 235 11.34 9.44 -0.63
N HIS A 236 10.62 9.15 -1.73
CA HIS A 236 10.88 9.76 -3.04
C HIS A 236 10.57 11.26 -3.05
N TRP A 237 9.52 11.70 -2.36
CA TRP A 237 9.18 13.11 -2.21
C TRP A 237 10.31 13.88 -1.52
N VAL A 238 10.77 13.41 -0.36
CA VAL A 238 11.90 14.03 0.36
C VAL A 238 13.16 14.07 -0.52
N GLY A 239 13.48 12.97 -1.22
CA GLY A 239 14.59 12.95 -2.16
C GLY A 239 14.44 13.98 -3.28
N THR A 240 13.23 14.11 -3.85
CA THR A 240 12.92 15.06 -4.92
C THR A 240 13.10 16.50 -4.46
N GLU A 241 12.53 16.88 -3.31
CA GLU A 241 12.68 18.23 -2.74
C GLU A 241 14.13 18.61 -2.47
N LEU A 242 14.92 17.70 -1.90
CA LEU A 242 16.34 17.91 -1.65
C LEU A 242 17.12 18.15 -2.95
N LEU A 243 16.89 17.31 -3.96
CA LEU A 243 17.57 17.43 -5.25
C LEU A 243 17.19 18.73 -5.98
N LEU A 244 15.93 19.17 -5.89
CA LEU A 244 15.45 20.40 -6.52
C LEU A 244 15.92 21.67 -5.82
N CYS A 245 16.03 21.66 -4.48
CA CYS A 245 16.50 22.79 -3.70
C CYS A 245 18.01 23.06 -3.88
N GLU A 246 18.86 22.03 -3.91
CA GLU A 246 20.32 22.24 -3.89
C GLU A 246 20.98 22.28 -5.29
N CYS A 247 20.39 21.67 -6.33
CA CYS A 247 21.08 21.53 -7.62
C CYS A 247 20.85 22.69 -8.61
N LYS A 248 19.79 23.48 -8.43
CA LYS A 248 19.52 24.62 -9.33
C LYS A 248 20.23 25.91 -8.92
N GLN A 249 20.62 26.07 -7.66
CA GLN A 249 21.16 27.34 -7.20
C GLN A 249 22.69 27.49 -7.36
N ASN A 250 23.48 26.41 -7.43
CA ASN A 250 24.96 26.53 -7.37
C ASN A 250 25.79 25.72 -8.41
N GLN A 251 25.20 25.05 -9.41
CA GLN A 251 25.95 24.22 -10.38
C GLN A 251 26.91 23.17 -9.76
N ASP A 252 26.71 22.80 -8.50
CA ASP A 252 27.59 21.87 -7.79
C ASP A 252 27.16 20.41 -8.01
N MET A 253 27.59 19.86 -9.15
CA MET A 253 27.36 18.48 -9.55
C MET A 253 28.06 17.47 -8.62
N LEU A 254 29.07 17.88 -7.86
CA LEU A 254 29.77 17.03 -6.90
C LEU A 254 28.92 16.79 -5.65
N SER A 255 28.29 17.85 -5.13
CA SER A 255 27.32 17.76 -4.03
C SER A 255 26.07 16.97 -4.44
N PHE A 256 25.57 17.16 -5.67
CA PHE A 256 24.49 16.33 -6.25
C PHE A 256 24.82 14.83 -6.21
N TYR A 257 26.00 14.45 -6.71
CA TYR A 257 26.42 13.05 -6.72
C TYR A 257 26.67 12.51 -5.31
N ALA A 258 27.25 13.32 -4.41
CA ALA A 258 27.53 12.96 -3.03
C ALA A 258 26.25 12.78 -2.18
N ILE A 259 25.20 13.57 -2.42
CA ILE A 259 23.90 13.45 -1.74
C ILE A 259 23.08 12.31 -2.33
N SER A 260 23.11 12.10 -3.65
CA SER A 260 22.37 11.00 -4.29
C SER A 260 22.97 9.62 -3.94
N ILE A 261 24.31 9.52 -3.85
CA ILE A 261 24.99 8.35 -3.27
C ILE A 261 24.79 8.35 -1.74
N GLY A 262 24.79 9.53 -1.13
CA GLY A 262 24.37 9.88 0.23
C GLY A 262 23.19 9.11 0.77
N LEU A 263 22.02 9.45 0.23
CA LEU A 263 20.72 9.00 0.66
C LEU A 263 20.49 7.52 0.39
N ASN A 264 21.17 6.95 -0.61
CA ASN A 264 21.08 5.53 -0.96
C ASN A 264 22.12 4.64 -0.26
N ASN A 265 23.02 5.22 0.56
CA ASN A 265 24.11 4.48 1.17
C ASN A 265 23.86 4.24 2.67
N ALA A 266 23.71 2.98 3.06
CA ALA A 266 23.57 2.55 4.46
C ALA A 266 24.74 2.99 5.37
N ALA A 267 25.88 3.42 4.82
CA ALA A 267 26.99 4.02 5.58
C ALA A 267 26.72 5.47 5.98
N ILE A 268 25.87 6.21 5.27
CA ILE A 268 25.67 7.65 5.44
C ILE A 268 24.63 7.96 6.52
N SER A 269 23.65 7.06 6.74
CA SER A 269 22.82 7.06 7.96
C SER A 269 23.63 6.92 9.26
N ARG A 270 24.91 6.50 9.18
CA ARG A 270 25.81 6.33 10.32
C ARG A 270 26.76 7.52 10.54
N LEU A 271 26.77 8.51 9.64
CA LEU A 271 27.64 9.67 9.74
C LEU A 271 27.00 10.77 10.61
N ARG A 272 27.16 10.64 11.93
CA ARG A 272 26.75 11.66 12.92
C ARG A 272 27.52 12.99 12.80
N LEU A 273 28.75 12.96 12.27
CA LEU A 273 29.69 14.10 12.34
C LEU A 273 29.50 15.15 11.23
N THR A 274 28.75 14.88 10.17
CA THR A 274 28.54 15.86 9.09
C THR A 274 27.54 16.96 9.46
N TRP A 275 26.65 16.68 10.43
CA TRP A 275 25.61 17.62 10.91
C TRP A 275 26.14 18.70 11.84
N GLU A 276 27.32 18.53 12.43
CA GLU A 276 27.92 19.53 13.34
C GLU A 276 28.59 20.69 12.57
N VAL A 277 28.84 20.55 11.27
CA VAL A 277 29.63 21.52 10.48
C VAL A 277 28.79 22.71 9.96
N ARG A 278 27.46 22.70 10.09
CA ARG A 278 26.59 23.79 9.58
C ARG A 278 25.82 24.60 10.64
N GLY A 279 26.25 24.59 11.90
CA GLY A 279 25.71 25.50 12.92
C GLY A 279 24.24 25.26 13.30
N TRP A 280 23.67 24.10 12.95
CA TRP A 280 22.39 23.65 13.48
C TRP A 280 22.59 23.23 14.94
N SER A 281 22.40 24.16 15.88
CA SER A 281 22.24 23.79 17.28
C SER A 281 20.86 23.15 17.44
N PRO A 282 20.74 21.86 17.83
CA PRO A 282 19.46 21.34 18.28
C PRO A 282 19.00 22.17 19.49
N PRO A 283 17.69 22.41 19.66
CA PRO A 283 17.19 23.13 20.82
C PRO A 283 17.72 22.46 22.08
N THR A 284 18.21 23.27 23.01
CA THR A 284 18.82 22.89 24.28
C THR A 284 17.77 22.23 25.18
N SER A 285 17.36 21.00 24.86
CA SER A 285 16.64 20.12 25.77
C SER A 285 17.67 19.24 26.47
N SER A 286 17.61 19.19 27.80
CA SER A 286 18.52 18.51 28.73
C SER A 286 18.52 16.97 28.64
N ASP A 287 18.17 16.39 27.50
CA ASP A 287 18.13 14.94 27.29
C ASP A 287 19.29 14.50 26.36
N PRO A 288 19.97 13.37 26.67
CA PRO A 288 21.05 12.86 25.85
C PRO A 288 20.54 12.53 24.43
N PRO A 289 21.38 12.69 23.38
CA PRO A 289 20.96 12.48 22.00
C PRO A 289 20.52 11.03 21.78
N VAL A 290 19.20 10.82 21.70
CA VAL A 290 18.59 9.54 21.37
C VAL A 290 19.17 9.08 20.02
N PRO A 291 19.78 7.89 19.93
CA PRO A 291 20.27 7.39 18.65
C PRO A 291 19.15 7.33 17.63
N PRO A 292 19.43 7.63 16.34
CA PRO A 292 18.39 7.65 15.33
C PRO A 292 17.69 6.28 15.32
N PRO A 293 16.34 6.23 15.37
CA PRO A 293 15.59 4.98 15.40
C PRO A 293 15.89 4.04 14.22
N GLN A 294 16.50 4.54 13.16
CA GLN A 294 16.82 3.79 11.95
C GLN A 294 18.03 2.86 12.09
N ASP A 295 18.75 2.84 13.22
CA ASP A 295 19.90 1.96 13.43
C ASP A 295 19.52 0.46 13.33
N PRO A 296 20.01 -0.29 12.33
CA PRO A 296 19.69 -1.71 12.18
C PRO A 296 20.41 -2.59 13.22
N CYS A 297 21.39 -2.05 13.96
CA CYS A 297 22.17 -2.81 14.93
C CYS A 297 21.29 -3.54 15.95
N ARG A 298 21.71 -4.78 16.28
CA ARG A 298 21.01 -5.65 17.25
C ARG A 298 19.52 -5.77 16.96
N ASN A 299 19.15 -5.92 15.68
CA ASN A 299 17.77 -6.03 15.20
C ASN A 299 16.90 -4.82 15.58
N HIS A 300 17.36 -3.61 15.22
CA HIS A 300 16.64 -2.35 15.49
C HIS A 300 16.34 -2.11 16.97
N LYS A 301 17.30 -2.45 17.85
CA LYS A 301 17.12 -2.38 19.31
C LYS A 301 16.63 -1.01 19.77
N THR A 302 17.25 0.07 19.29
CA THR A 302 16.91 1.45 19.65
C THR A 302 15.46 1.79 19.30
N TYR A 303 15.03 1.48 18.07
CA TYR A 303 13.64 1.68 17.65
C TYR A 303 12.67 0.90 18.52
N ARG A 304 12.97 -0.37 18.80
CA ARG A 304 12.10 -1.23 19.62
C ARG A 304 11.98 -0.72 21.04
N GLU A 305 13.06 -0.21 21.63
CA GLU A 305 13.05 0.39 22.98
C GLU A 305 12.21 1.66 23.04
N VAL A 306 12.28 2.51 22.01
CA VAL A 306 11.42 3.70 21.89
C VAL A 306 9.96 3.29 21.74
N LEU A 307 9.67 2.38 20.81
CA LEU A 307 8.32 1.89 20.53
C LEU A 307 7.67 1.25 21.76
N ALA A 308 8.44 0.51 22.57
CA ALA A 308 7.97 -0.14 23.78
C ALA A 308 7.53 0.85 24.88
N LYS A 309 8.07 2.08 24.88
CA LYS A 309 7.73 3.14 25.84
C LYS A 309 6.53 3.98 25.39
N MET A 310 6.20 3.96 24.10
CA MET A 310 5.07 4.71 23.55
C MET A 310 3.72 4.07 23.89
N LYS A 311 2.69 4.90 24.04
CA LYS A 311 1.31 4.47 24.27
C LYS A 311 0.47 4.71 23.01
N PRO A 312 -0.51 3.85 22.69
CA PRO A 312 -1.46 4.11 21.61
C PRO A 312 -2.19 5.45 21.80
N PRO A 313 -2.61 6.13 20.72
CA PRO A 313 -2.45 5.76 19.31
C PRO A 313 -1.01 5.93 18.80
N LEU A 314 -0.52 4.99 17.99
CA LEU A 314 0.78 5.14 17.33
C LEU A 314 0.87 4.35 16.02
N ILE A 315 1.64 4.84 15.06
CA ILE A 315 1.89 4.16 13.78
C ILE A 315 3.29 3.54 13.84
N PRO A 316 3.41 2.20 13.86
CA PRO A 316 4.71 1.56 13.85
C PRO A 316 5.32 1.59 12.44
N PHE A 317 6.63 1.38 12.36
CA PHE A 317 7.33 1.06 11.12
C PHE A 317 6.90 -0.35 10.62
N VAL A 318 5.85 -0.37 9.79
CA VAL A 318 5.21 -1.57 9.26
C VAL A 318 6.18 -2.52 8.53
N PRO A 319 7.15 -2.06 7.71
CA PRO A 319 8.13 -2.95 7.10
C PRO A 319 8.92 -3.81 8.10
N LEU A 320 9.24 -3.28 9.29
CA LEU A 320 9.92 -4.08 10.33
C LEU A 320 8.98 -5.11 10.98
N ILE A 321 7.68 -4.82 11.09
CA ILE A 321 6.70 -5.80 11.54
C ILE A 321 6.56 -6.93 10.53
N LEU A 322 6.50 -6.60 9.23
CA LEU A 322 6.46 -7.61 8.17
C LEU A 322 7.72 -8.47 8.17
N LYS A 323 8.90 -7.86 8.29
CA LYS A 323 10.17 -8.59 8.45
C LYS A 323 10.12 -9.57 9.64
N ASP A 324 9.60 -9.15 10.80
CA ASP A 324 9.46 -10.03 11.96
C ASP A 324 8.49 -11.19 11.69
N LEU A 325 7.35 -10.93 11.05
CA LEU A 325 6.36 -11.94 10.72
C LEU A 325 6.88 -12.93 9.67
N THR A 326 7.55 -12.45 8.62
CA THR A 326 8.22 -13.28 7.61
C THR A 326 9.25 -14.18 8.25
N PHE A 327 10.10 -13.65 9.14
CA PHE A 327 11.09 -14.45 9.85
C PHE A 327 10.45 -15.54 10.73
N LEU A 328 9.35 -15.22 11.42
CA LEU A 328 8.58 -16.23 12.18
C LEU A 328 7.95 -17.28 11.27
N HIS A 329 7.48 -16.88 10.09
CA HIS A 329 6.87 -17.80 9.14
C HIS A 329 7.89 -18.74 8.51
N GLU A 330 9.04 -18.22 8.09
CA GLU A 330 10.10 -18.99 7.43
C GLU A 330 10.92 -19.82 8.43
N GLY A 331 11.07 -19.35 9.68
CA GLY A 331 11.85 -20.02 10.71
C GLY A 331 11.24 -21.32 11.23
N SER A 332 9.95 -21.56 11.00
CA SER A 332 9.23 -22.73 11.51
C SER A 332 8.26 -23.30 10.49
N LYS A 333 8.18 -24.63 10.36
CA LYS A 333 7.18 -25.27 9.51
C LYS A 333 5.77 -25.08 10.08
N THR A 334 4.80 -24.83 9.20
CA THR A 334 3.37 -24.72 9.58
C THR A 334 2.80 -26.10 9.96
N LEU A 335 3.32 -27.17 9.36
CA LEU A 335 2.98 -28.54 9.70
C LEU A 335 4.23 -29.27 10.24
N LEU A 336 4.08 -29.91 11.39
CA LEU A 336 5.06 -30.81 12.00
C LEU A 336 4.46 -32.21 12.01
N ASP A 337 5.09 -33.15 11.30
CA ASP A 337 4.62 -34.54 11.19
C ASP A 337 3.14 -34.67 10.76
N GLY A 338 2.70 -33.78 9.86
CA GLY A 338 1.32 -33.72 9.37
C GLY A 338 0.33 -33.02 10.32
N LEU A 339 0.77 -32.59 11.51
CA LEU A 339 -0.04 -31.86 12.48
C LEU A 339 0.24 -30.36 12.42
N VAL A 340 -0.75 -29.55 12.77
CA VAL A 340 -0.62 -28.08 12.79
C VAL A 340 0.31 -27.64 13.93
N ASN A 341 1.31 -26.82 13.58
CA ASN A 341 2.21 -26.21 14.55
C ASN A 341 1.51 -25.03 15.26
N VAL A 342 0.79 -25.31 16.34
CA VAL A 342 0.05 -24.30 17.12
C VAL A 342 0.97 -23.25 17.75
N GLU A 343 2.20 -23.63 18.13
CA GLU A 343 3.18 -22.70 18.70
C GLU A 343 3.55 -21.60 17.69
N LYS A 344 3.84 -21.98 16.45
CA LYS A 344 4.07 -21.04 15.35
C LYS A 344 2.87 -20.08 15.18
N LEU A 345 1.66 -20.64 15.11
CA LEU A 345 0.45 -19.83 14.94
C LEU A 345 0.22 -18.87 16.11
N HIS A 346 0.52 -19.30 17.33
CA HIS A 346 0.43 -18.44 18.51
C HIS A 346 1.41 -17.27 18.45
N CYS A 347 2.67 -17.50 18.08
CA CYS A 347 3.67 -16.44 17.93
C CYS A 347 3.26 -15.39 16.87
N ILE A 348 2.72 -15.83 15.74
CA ILE A 348 2.21 -14.93 14.70
C ILE A 348 1.01 -14.12 15.22
N ALA A 349 0.05 -14.78 15.87
CA ALA A 349 -1.12 -14.12 16.44
C ALA A 349 -0.74 -13.05 17.48
N GLU A 350 0.29 -13.29 18.29
CA GLU A 350 0.80 -12.31 19.27
C GLU A 350 1.34 -11.04 18.60
N LYS A 351 2.10 -11.20 17.50
CA LYS A 351 2.58 -10.06 16.70
C LYS A 351 1.42 -9.27 16.10
N VAL A 352 0.44 -9.95 15.52
CA VAL A 352 -0.75 -9.31 14.94
C VAL A 352 -1.59 -8.58 16.00
N ARG A 353 -1.78 -9.17 17.19
CA ARG A 353 -2.45 -8.50 18.33
C ARG A 353 -1.74 -7.23 18.78
N THR A 354 -0.41 -7.17 18.63
CA THR A 354 0.36 -5.95 18.92
C THR A 354 -0.02 -4.81 17.97
N ILE A 355 -0.31 -5.11 16.70
CA ILE A 355 -0.81 -4.13 15.71
C ILE A 355 -2.17 -3.60 16.14
N ARG A 356 -3.08 -4.48 16.61
CA ARG A 356 -4.37 -4.08 17.19
C ARG A 356 -4.19 -3.10 18.35
N LYS A 357 -3.22 -3.36 19.23
CA LYS A 357 -2.91 -2.48 20.37
C LYS A 357 -2.51 -1.08 19.90
N TYR A 358 -1.68 -0.94 18.87
CA TYR A 358 -1.21 0.35 18.36
C TYR A 358 -2.34 1.28 17.90
N ARG A 359 -3.44 0.70 17.43
CA ARG A 359 -4.65 1.41 16.98
C ARG A 359 -5.86 1.30 17.91
N SER A 360 -5.63 0.95 19.18
CA SER A 360 -6.70 0.78 20.17
C SER A 360 -7.37 2.09 20.64
N ARG A 361 -6.82 3.25 20.26
CA ARG A 361 -7.32 4.58 20.59
C ARG A 361 -7.40 5.43 19.31
N PRO A 362 -8.32 6.40 19.21
CA PRO A 362 -8.36 7.34 18.09
C PRO A 362 -7.12 8.24 18.09
N LEU A 363 -6.71 8.72 16.91
CA LEU A 363 -5.74 9.81 16.79
C LEU A 363 -6.43 11.11 17.23
N CYS A 364 -5.80 11.85 18.14
CA CYS A 364 -6.33 13.10 18.67
C CYS A 364 -5.96 14.29 17.80
#